data_AF-A0A377PGR9-F1
#
_entry.id   AF-A0A377PGR9-F1
#
_cell.length_a   1.000
_cell.length_b   1.000
_cell.length_c   1.000
_cell.angle_alpha   90.00
_cell.angle_beta   90.00
_cell.angle_gamma   90.00
#
_symmetry.space_group_name_H-M   'P 1'
#
loop_
_entity.id
_entity.type
_entity.pdbx_description
1 polymer ?
#
loop_
_entity_poly.entity_id
_entity_poly.type
_entity_poly.pdbx_seq_one_letter_code
_entity_poly.pdbx_strand_id
1 'polypeptide(L)'
;MALSSATKNQITQWYKALSEHIPDFIPRPQQRTMIAEVAKTLAGDDARHLAIEAPTGVGKTLSYLIPGIAISRDQEKPLVVSTANVALQDQIYSKDLPLLRKIIPDLKFTAAFGRGRYICPRNLAAMASAEGMQGDLKLFIEDDLQPSSAEEKSAMSKNQ
;
A
#
# COMPACT_ATOMS: atom_id res chain seq x y z
N MET A 1 0.89 -22.50 10.37
CA MET A 1 1.68 -23.46 9.57
C MET A 1 3.13 -23.09 9.85
N ALA A 2 3.92 -24.04 10.37
CA ALA A 2 5.30 -23.81 10.76
C ALA A 2 6.10 -23.03 9.69
N LEU A 3 6.84 -22.01 10.11
CA LEU A 3 7.65 -21.20 9.22
C LEU A 3 8.71 -22.07 8.52
N SER A 4 8.55 -22.24 7.19
CA SER A 4 9.37 -23.16 6.41
C SER A 4 10.84 -22.73 6.39
N SER A 5 11.75 -23.70 6.23
CA SER A 5 13.19 -23.41 6.11
C SER A 5 13.49 -22.55 4.88
N ALA A 6 12.73 -22.73 3.79
CA ALA A 6 12.84 -21.93 2.58
C ALA A 6 12.47 -20.46 2.86
N THR A 7 11.36 -20.20 3.54
CA THR A 7 10.91 -18.84 3.89
C THR A 7 11.91 -18.14 4.82
N LYS A 8 12.49 -18.87 5.79
CA LYS A 8 13.56 -18.34 6.68
C LYS A 8 14.79 -17.91 5.88
N ASN A 9 15.23 -18.75 4.94
CA ASN A 9 16.37 -18.46 4.10
C ASN A 9 16.11 -17.25 3.19
N GLN A 10 14.91 -17.16 2.63
CA GLN A 10 14.49 -16.03 1.78
C GLN A 10 14.46 -14.70 2.55
N ILE A 11 13.86 -14.68 3.75
CA ILE A 11 13.87 -13.50 4.64
C ILE A 11 15.30 -13.05 4.94
N THR A 12 16.17 -14.01 5.25
CA THR A 12 17.59 -13.74 5.57
C THR A 12 18.34 -13.18 4.35
N GLN A 13 18.10 -13.75 3.17
CA GLN A 13 18.72 -13.30 1.92
C GLN A 13 18.29 -11.87 1.59
N TRP A 14 16.99 -11.57 1.66
CA TRP A 14 16.48 -10.22 1.40
C TRP A 14 16.97 -9.19 2.42
N TYR A 15 17.06 -9.57 3.69
CA TYR A 15 17.63 -8.70 4.72
C TYR A 15 19.11 -8.40 4.48
N LYS A 16 19.90 -9.39 4.03
CA LYS A 16 21.31 -9.17 3.63
C LYS A 16 21.41 -8.27 2.40
N ALA A 17 20.54 -8.44 1.41
CA ALA A 17 20.54 -7.60 0.22
C ALA A 17 20.25 -6.13 0.51
N LEU A 18 19.60 -5.79 1.63
CA LEU A 18 19.43 -4.37 2.03
C LEU A 18 20.76 -3.64 2.20
N SER A 19 21.79 -4.30 2.74
CA SER A 19 23.10 -3.66 2.93
C SER A 19 23.82 -3.33 1.62
N GLU A 20 23.44 -4.00 0.52
CA GLU A 20 24.02 -3.76 -0.81
C GLU A 20 23.34 -2.58 -1.52
N HIS A 21 22.09 -2.26 -1.17
CA HIS A 21 21.28 -1.24 -1.85
C HIS A 21 21.07 0.04 -1.06
N ILE A 22 21.36 0.03 0.25
CA ILE A 22 21.26 1.21 1.11
C ILE A 22 22.68 1.64 1.52
N PRO A 23 23.16 2.80 1.06
CA PRO A 23 24.44 3.32 1.53
C PRO A 23 24.37 3.57 3.03
N ASP A 24 25.44 3.23 3.75
CA ASP A 24 25.54 3.34 5.22
C ASP A 24 24.48 2.56 5.99
N PHE A 25 24.04 1.41 5.45
CA PHE A 25 23.13 0.52 6.18
C PHE A 25 23.78 -0.03 7.44
N ILE A 26 23.23 0.34 8.59
CA ILE A 26 23.66 -0.18 9.89
C ILE A 26 22.65 -1.26 10.35
N PRO A 27 23.03 -2.54 10.33
CA PRO A 27 22.17 -3.60 10.85
C PRO A 27 22.02 -3.44 12.37
N ARG A 28 20.78 -3.53 12.86
CA ARG A 28 20.48 -3.42 14.30
C ARG A 28 19.90 -4.73 14.84
N PRO A 29 20.33 -5.23 16.01
CA PRO A 29 19.76 -6.44 16.62
C PRO A 29 18.24 -6.39 16.75
N GLN A 30 17.69 -5.21 17.09
CA GLN A 30 16.25 -4.99 17.25
C GLN A 30 15.47 -5.20 15.94
N GLN A 31 16.07 -4.91 14.78
CA GLN A 31 15.43 -5.19 13.48
C GLN A 31 15.27 -6.69 13.28
N ARG A 32 16.32 -7.48 13.58
CA ARG A 32 16.28 -8.94 13.44
C ARG A 32 15.26 -9.58 14.38
N THR A 33 15.18 -9.09 15.61
CA THR A 33 14.16 -9.54 16.57
C THR A 33 12.76 -9.23 16.04
N MET A 34 12.49 -8.00 15.60
CA MET A 34 11.18 -7.63 15.05
C MET A 34 10.82 -8.46 13.81
N ILE A 35 11.77 -8.70 12.91
CA ILE A 35 11.56 -9.56 11.74
C ILE A 35 11.14 -10.97 12.16
N ALA A 36 11.84 -11.57 13.14
CA ALA A 36 11.56 -12.92 13.61
C ALA A 36 10.17 -13.03 14.26
N GLU A 37 9.81 -12.08 15.12
CA GLU A 37 8.51 -12.08 15.82
C GLU A 37 7.34 -11.85 14.86
N VAL A 38 7.50 -10.91 13.91
CA VAL A 38 6.50 -10.70 12.84
C VAL A 38 6.35 -11.96 11.99
N ALA A 39 7.47 -12.60 11.62
CA ALA A 39 7.44 -13.79 10.79
C ALA A 39 6.69 -14.95 11.48
N LYS A 40 7.03 -15.27 12.74
CA LYS A 40 6.37 -16.33 13.52
C LYS A 40 4.86 -16.10 13.65
N THR A 41 4.48 -14.85 13.97
CA THR A 41 3.06 -14.48 14.15
C THR A 41 2.28 -14.64 12.84
N LEU A 42 2.79 -14.12 11.73
CA LEU A 42 2.10 -14.20 10.44
C LEU A 42 2.07 -15.61 9.84
N ALA A 43 3.03 -16.48 10.17
CA ALA A 43 3.02 -17.90 9.81
C ALA A 43 1.96 -18.70 10.61
N GLY A 44 1.50 -18.15 11.73
CA GLY A 44 0.58 -18.83 12.65
C GLY A 44 1.30 -19.88 13.51
N ASP A 45 2.56 -19.62 13.88
CA ASP A 45 3.35 -20.45 14.80
C ASP A 45 3.15 -20.02 16.26
N ASP A 46 2.67 -18.80 16.46
CA ASP A 46 2.49 -18.16 17.75
C ASP A 46 1.10 -17.52 17.85
N ALA A 47 0.90 -16.63 18.83
CA ALA A 47 -0.32 -15.88 19.09
C ALA A 47 -0.96 -15.29 17.82
N ARG A 48 -2.29 -15.19 17.85
CA ARG A 48 -3.10 -14.67 16.74
C ARG A 48 -2.71 -13.25 16.30
N HIS A 49 -2.25 -12.43 17.24
CA HIS A 49 -1.87 -11.04 17.02
C HIS A 49 -0.60 -10.70 17.80
N LEU A 50 0.18 -9.77 17.26
CA LEU A 50 1.43 -9.29 17.82
C LEU A 50 1.39 -7.77 17.98
N ALA A 51 1.76 -7.30 19.16
CA ALA A 51 1.98 -5.87 19.42
C ALA A 51 3.46 -5.64 19.70
N ILE A 52 4.11 -4.81 18.88
CA ILE A 52 5.52 -4.42 19.05
C ILE A 52 5.59 -2.91 19.16
N GLU A 53 6.20 -2.43 20.25
CA GLU A 53 6.67 -1.05 20.32
C GLU A 53 8.06 -0.96 19.71
N ALA A 54 8.23 -0.10 18.72
CA ALA A 54 9.52 0.15 18.09
C ALA A 54 9.78 1.67 18.07
N PRO A 55 10.91 2.16 18.60
CA PRO A 55 11.28 3.60 18.59
C PRO A 55 11.52 4.14 17.18
N THR A 56 11.45 5.45 16.96
CA THR A 56 11.75 6.06 15.64
C THR A 56 13.20 5.80 15.23
N GLY A 57 13.47 5.74 13.91
CA GLY A 57 14.83 5.54 13.39
C GLY A 57 15.37 4.11 13.40
N VAL A 58 14.67 3.14 14.00
CA VAL A 58 15.09 1.74 14.03
C VAL A 58 14.85 0.97 12.72
N GLY A 59 14.26 1.59 11.69
CA GLY A 59 13.93 0.93 10.42
C GLY A 59 12.73 -0.02 10.49
N LYS A 60 11.73 0.32 11.32
CA LYS A 60 10.52 -0.48 11.57
C LYS A 60 9.84 -0.98 10.29
N THR A 61 9.79 -0.11 9.28
CA THR A 61 9.09 -0.38 8.03
C THR A 61 9.62 -1.62 7.34
N LEU A 62 10.94 -1.69 7.13
CA LEU A 62 11.57 -2.84 6.49
C LEU A 62 11.42 -4.12 7.35
N SER A 63 11.46 -3.97 8.68
CA SER A 63 11.34 -5.09 9.61
C SER A 63 10.00 -5.81 9.55
N TYR A 64 8.89 -5.14 9.21
CA TYR A 64 7.62 -5.84 8.97
C TYR A 64 7.38 -6.17 7.48
N LEU A 65 7.90 -5.36 6.56
CA LEU A 65 7.69 -5.59 5.12
C LEU A 65 8.39 -6.85 4.62
N ILE A 66 9.66 -7.08 5.00
CA ILE A 66 10.42 -8.25 4.53
C ILE A 66 9.74 -9.58 4.90
N PRO A 67 9.47 -9.87 6.19
CA PRO A 67 8.80 -11.11 6.56
C PRO A 67 7.35 -11.14 6.06
N GLY A 68 6.64 -9.99 6.05
CA GLY A 68 5.28 -9.91 5.55
C GLY A 68 5.16 -10.29 4.07
N ILE A 69 6.07 -9.81 3.22
CA ILE A 69 6.10 -10.12 1.79
C ILE A 69 6.46 -11.60 1.58
N ALA A 70 7.42 -12.14 2.33
CA ALA A 70 7.84 -13.53 2.22
C ALA A 70 6.66 -14.48 2.52
N ILE A 71 5.94 -14.21 3.61
CA ILE A 71 4.80 -15.03 4.04
C ILE A 71 3.59 -14.81 3.13
N SER A 72 3.37 -13.58 2.66
CA SER A 72 2.34 -13.26 1.67
C SER A 72 2.50 -14.10 0.39
N ARG A 73 3.74 -14.28 -0.08
CA ARG A 73 4.03 -15.12 -1.25
C ARG A 73 3.86 -16.60 -0.94
N ASP A 74 4.41 -17.08 0.17
CA ASP A 74 4.35 -18.48 0.58
C ASP A 74 2.90 -18.97 0.78
N GLN A 75 2.04 -18.12 1.33
CA GLN A 75 0.63 -18.44 1.59
C GLN A 75 -0.34 -17.97 0.50
N GLU A 76 0.15 -17.33 -0.57
CA GLU A 76 -0.68 -16.72 -1.63
C GLU A 76 -1.77 -15.76 -1.10
N LYS A 77 -1.46 -15.00 -0.04
CA LYS A 77 -2.37 -14.04 0.59
C LYS A 77 -1.87 -12.62 0.44
N PRO A 78 -2.74 -11.62 0.20
CA PRO A 78 -2.31 -10.23 0.11
C PRO A 78 -1.82 -9.70 1.46
N LEU A 79 -0.66 -9.04 1.46
CA LEU A 79 -0.18 -8.26 2.61
C LEU A 79 -0.85 -6.88 2.60
N VAL A 80 -1.59 -6.57 3.66
CA VAL A 80 -2.16 -5.23 3.87
C VAL A 80 -1.36 -4.51 4.94
N VAL A 81 -0.80 -3.36 4.59
CA VAL A 81 -0.10 -2.46 5.52
C VAL A 81 -0.96 -1.22 5.69
N SER A 82 -1.44 -0.98 6.92
CA SER A 82 -2.23 0.19 7.26
C SER A 82 -1.40 1.16 8.10
N THR A 83 -1.57 2.46 7.85
CA THR A 83 -0.85 3.53 8.54
C THR A 83 -1.78 4.73 8.79
N ALA A 84 -1.36 5.65 9.66
CA ALA A 84 -2.24 6.67 10.21
C ALA A 84 -2.69 7.74 9.19
N ASN A 85 -1.86 8.08 8.20
CA ASN A 85 -2.14 9.16 7.25
C ASN A 85 -1.48 8.94 5.88
N VAL A 86 -1.88 9.76 4.90
CA VAL A 86 -1.40 9.69 3.51
C VAL A 86 0.10 9.94 3.41
N ALA A 87 0.66 10.88 4.17
CA ALA A 87 2.08 11.18 4.10
C ALA A 87 2.95 9.96 4.49
N LEU A 88 2.54 9.22 5.52
CA LEU A 88 3.22 7.97 5.91
C LEU A 88 2.99 6.86 4.87
N GLN A 89 1.81 6.79 4.26
CA GLN A 89 1.52 5.85 3.18
C GLN A 89 2.40 6.13 1.95
N ASP A 90 2.54 7.40 1.57
CA ASP A 90 3.39 7.86 0.48
C ASP A 90 4.85 7.59 0.76
N GLN A 91 5.32 7.72 2.01
CA GLN A 91 6.68 7.33 2.39
C GLN A 91 6.93 5.85 2.11
N ILE A 92 6.00 4.97 2.50
CA ILE A 92 6.11 3.54 2.24
C ILE A 92 6.07 3.26 0.73
N TYR A 93 5.15 3.91 0.00
CA TYR A 93 4.91 3.67 -1.41
C TYR A 93 6.01 4.20 -2.34
N SER A 94 6.58 5.37 -2.03
CA SER A 94 7.54 6.06 -2.89
C SER A 94 9.01 5.80 -2.52
N LYS A 95 9.30 5.35 -1.29
CA LYS A 95 10.67 5.10 -0.83
C LYS A 95 10.91 3.64 -0.48
N ASP A 96 10.15 3.10 0.47
CA ASP A 96 10.43 1.79 1.05
C ASP A 96 10.12 0.64 0.07
N LEU A 97 8.96 0.67 -0.60
CA LEU A 97 8.57 -0.36 -1.58
C LEU A 97 9.43 -0.34 -2.85
N PRO A 98 9.79 0.82 -3.45
CA PRO A 98 10.73 0.86 -4.57
C PRO A 98 12.13 0.36 -4.21
N LEU A 99 12.59 0.59 -2.98
CA LEU A 99 13.83 0.00 -2.48
C LEU A 99 13.72 -1.53 -2.43
N LEU A 100 12.64 -2.08 -1.86
CA LEU A 100 12.41 -3.52 -1.83
C LEU A 100 12.25 -4.12 -3.23
N ARG A 101 11.71 -3.37 -4.19
CA ARG A 101 11.61 -3.80 -5.60
C ARG A 101 12.98 -4.00 -6.27
N LYS A 102 14.03 -3.31 -5.82
CA LYS A 102 15.40 -3.56 -6.30
C LYS A 102 15.93 -4.93 -5.87
N ILE A 103 15.54 -5.37 -4.68
CA ILE A 103 15.92 -6.67 -4.08
C ILE A 103 14.99 -7.78 -4.57
N ILE A 104 13.73 -7.43 -4.85
CA ILE A 104 12.64 -8.33 -5.18
C ILE A 104 11.98 -7.82 -6.48
N PRO A 105 12.54 -8.15 -7.66
CA PRO A 105 12.11 -7.55 -8.93
C PRO A 105 10.65 -7.81 -9.31
N ASP A 106 10.10 -8.94 -8.87
CA ASP A 106 8.72 -9.39 -9.10
C ASP A 106 7.71 -8.86 -8.05
N LEU A 107 8.14 -7.93 -7.18
CA LEU A 107 7.27 -7.34 -6.17
C LEU A 107 6.16 -6.49 -6.81
N LYS A 108 4.90 -6.89 -6.58
CA LYS A 108 3.70 -6.14 -6.95
C LYS A 108 3.13 -5.46 -5.71
N PHE A 109 2.89 -4.16 -5.81
CA PHE A 109 2.27 -3.38 -4.74
C PHE A 109 1.40 -2.28 -5.33
N THR A 110 0.40 -1.86 -4.56
CA THR A 110 -0.50 -0.74 -4.88
C THR A 110 -0.84 0.01 -3.60
N ALA A 111 -1.34 1.23 -3.74
CA ALA A 111 -1.87 2.03 -2.64
C ALA A 111 -3.40 2.15 -2.78
N ALA A 112 -4.10 2.07 -1.65
CA ALA A 112 -5.54 2.29 -1.59
C ALA A 112 -5.81 3.61 -0.84
N PHE A 113 -6.69 4.44 -1.39
CA PHE A 113 -7.15 5.69 -0.78
C PHE A 113 -8.67 5.76 -0.77
N GLY A 114 -9.24 6.63 0.07
CA GLY A 114 -10.68 6.88 0.05
C GLY A 114 -11.13 7.58 -1.23
N ARG A 115 -12.39 7.35 -1.66
CA ARG A 115 -12.97 7.89 -2.91
C ARG A 115 -12.73 9.40 -3.09
N GLY A 116 -12.85 10.19 -2.02
CA GLY A 116 -12.66 11.65 -2.06
C GLY A 116 -11.23 12.11 -2.38
N ARG A 117 -10.26 11.20 -2.52
CA ARG A 117 -8.90 11.51 -2.97
C ARG A 117 -8.66 11.29 -4.47
N TYR A 118 -9.68 10.86 -5.21
CA TYR A 118 -9.59 10.67 -6.65
C TYR A 118 -10.40 11.74 -7.37
N ILE A 119 -9.82 12.30 -8.43
CA ILE A 119 -10.51 13.25 -9.29
C ILE A 119 -11.48 12.51 -10.22
N CYS A 120 -12.70 13.04 -10.40
CA CYS A 120 -13.65 12.54 -11.36
C CYS A 120 -13.31 13.08 -12.76
N PRO A 121 -12.91 12.25 -13.74
CA PRO A 121 -12.53 12.74 -15.07
C PRO A 121 -13.67 13.47 -15.80
N ARG A 122 -14.92 13.03 -15.59
CA ARG A 122 -16.12 13.67 -16.15
C ARG A 122 -16.28 15.10 -15.64
N ASN A 123 -16.20 15.31 -14.32
CA ASN A 123 -16.34 16.64 -13.72
C ASN A 123 -15.16 17.55 -14.12
N LEU A 124 -13.94 17.00 -14.17
CA LEU A 124 -12.76 17.74 -14.61
C LEU A 124 -12.90 18.22 -16.07
N ALA A 125 -13.37 17.35 -16.98
CA ALA A 125 -13.56 17.71 -18.38
C ALA A 125 -14.62 18.81 -18.56
N ALA A 126 -15.74 18.74 -17.83
CA ALA A 126 -16.77 19.76 -17.85
C ALA A 126 -16.22 21.13 -17.42
N MET A 127 -15.44 21.18 -16.33
CA MET A 127 -14.81 22.41 -15.85
C MET A 127 -13.75 22.96 -16.82
N ALA A 128 -12.95 22.09 -17.44
CA ALA A 128 -11.91 22.51 -18.38
C ALA A 128 -12.48 23.06 -19.70
N SER A 129 -13.66 22.61 -20.12
CA SER A 129 -14.35 23.07 -21.33
C SER A 129 -15.11 24.40 -21.15
N ALA A 130 -15.31 24.85 -19.91
CA ALA A 130 -16.01 26.10 -19.61
C ALA A 130 -15.03 27.29 -19.65
N GLU A 131 -14.62 27.72 -20.84
CA GLU A 131 -13.91 29.00 -20.99
C GLU A 131 -14.84 30.16 -20.62
N GLY A 132 -14.57 30.83 -19.49
CA GLY A 132 -15.17 32.13 -19.14
C GLY A 132 -16.22 32.13 -18.02
N MET A 133 -16.62 30.98 -17.46
CA MET A 133 -17.43 30.93 -16.24
C MET A 133 -16.63 30.28 -15.11
N GLN A 134 -16.34 31.07 -14.07
CA GLN A 134 -15.84 30.56 -12.79
C GLN A 134 -16.94 29.68 -12.17
N GLY A 135 -17.00 28.41 -12.57
CA GLY A 135 -18.00 27.45 -12.12
C GLY A 135 -17.90 27.26 -10.61
N ASP A 136 -19.00 27.50 -9.90
CA ASP A 136 -19.09 27.29 -8.47
C ASP A 136 -18.91 25.79 -8.17
N LEU A 137 -17.83 25.47 -7.46
CA LEU A 137 -17.42 24.10 -7.14
C LEU A 137 -18.51 23.33 -6.38
N LYS A 138 -19.44 24.04 -5.73
CA LYS A 138 -20.58 23.43 -5.04
C LYS A 138 -21.55 22.71 -5.97
N LEU A 139 -21.71 23.18 -7.22
CA LEU A 139 -22.67 22.60 -8.17
C LEU A 139 -22.27 21.19 -8.64
N PHE A 140 -20.99 20.81 -8.50
CA PHE A 140 -20.49 19.49 -8.90
C PHE A 140 -20.19 18.54 -7.74
N ILE A 141 -20.35 19.02 -6.50
CA ILE A 141 -20.17 18.23 -5.26
C ILE A 141 -21.52 17.74 -4.72
N GLU A 142 -22.61 18.44 -5.01
CA GLU A 142 -23.95 17.94 -4.72
C GLU A 142 -24.27 16.75 -5.63
N ASP A 143 -24.51 15.60 -5.00
CA ASP A 143 -24.61 14.24 -5.56
C ASP A 143 -25.88 14.01 -6.39
N ASP A 144 -26.45 15.05 -7.00
CA ASP A 144 -27.55 14.92 -7.96
C ASP A 144 -26.97 14.68 -9.36
N LEU A 145 -26.69 13.41 -9.63
CA LEU A 145 -26.32 12.87 -10.94
C LEU A 145 -27.40 13.21 -11.99
N GLN A 146 -27.38 14.42 -12.54
CA GLN A 146 -28.19 14.74 -13.71
C GLN A 146 -27.48 14.28 -14.99
N PRO A 147 -28.10 13.40 -15.81
CA PRO A 147 -27.49 12.90 -17.03
C PRO A 147 -27.30 14.04 -18.03
N SER A 148 -26.07 14.20 -18.52
CA SER A 148 -25.70 15.32 -19.39
C SER A 148 -25.96 15.05 -20.87
N SER A 149 -26.36 13.82 -21.24
CA SER A 149 -26.53 13.40 -22.63
C SER A 149 -27.95 12.91 -22.93
N ALA A 150 -28.43 13.22 -24.14
CA ALA A 150 -29.72 12.72 -24.65
C ALA A 150 -29.75 11.19 -24.76
N GLU A 151 -28.58 10.56 -24.95
CA GLU A 151 -28.41 9.11 -25.00
C GLU A 151 -28.57 8.44 -23.62
N GLU A 152 -28.01 9.02 -22.54
CA GLU A 152 -28.22 8.52 -21.16
C GLU A 152 -29.70 8.63 -20.74
N LYS A 153 -30.42 9.68 -21.18
CA LYS A 153 -31.87 9.82 -20.94
C LYS A 153 -32.70 8.76 -21.67
N SER A 154 -32.33 8.39 -22.89
CA SER A 154 -33.02 7.34 -23.65
C SER A 154 -32.80 5.94 -23.07
N ALA A 155 -31.61 5.68 -22.52
CA ALA A 155 -31.29 4.40 -21.89
C ALA A 155 -32.08 4.16 -20.59
N MET A 156 -32.33 5.22 -19.80
CA MET A 156 -33.16 5.12 -18.59
C MET A 156 -34.65 4.92 -18.90
N SER A 157 -35.18 5.52 -19.97
CA SER A 157 -36.61 5.38 -20.36
C SER A 157 -36.96 4.02 -20.96
N LYS A 158 -35.98 3.22 -21.39
CA LYS A 158 -36.21 1.89 -21.99
C LYS A 158 -36.22 0.75 -20.96
N ASN A 159 -35.88 1.03 -19.70
CA ASN A 159 -35.82 0.06 -18.61
C ASN A 159 -36.90 0.30 -17.54
N GLN A 160 -38.00 0.97 -17.91
CA GLN A 160 -39.18 1.16 -17.06
C GLN A 160 -40.41 0.54 -17.72
#